data_AF-A0A379WMI4-F1
#
_entry.id   AF-A0A379WMI4-F1
#
_cell.length_a   1.000
_cell.length_b   1.000
_cell.length_c   1.000
_cell.angle_alpha   90.00
_cell.angle_beta   90.00
_cell.angle_gamma   90.00
#
_symmetry.space_group_name_H-M   'P 1'
#
loop_
_entity.id
_entity.type
_entity.pdbx_description
1 polymer ?
#
loop_
_entity_poly.entity_id
_entity_poly.type
_entity_poly.pdbx_seq_one_letter_code
_entity_poly.pdbx_strand_id
1 'polypeptide(L)'
;MLKIGVIADDFTGATDIASFLVENGMPTVQINDVPTGTQPEGCDAVVISLKTRLMPGARGDKTIAGGAGMAEKTGLPASLFQILLDFR
;
A
#
# COMPACT_ATOMS: atom_id res chain seq x y z
N MET A 1 13.32 -3.32 9.84
CA MET A 1 12.37 -4.46 9.86
C MET A 1 11.02 -3.83 9.62
N LEU A 2 10.26 -4.29 8.64
CA LEU A 2 9.06 -3.57 8.24
C LEU A 2 7.94 -3.73 9.27
N LYS A 3 7.39 -2.59 9.68
CA LYS A 3 6.44 -2.43 10.77
C LYS A 3 5.03 -2.12 10.26
N ILE A 4 4.94 -1.47 9.10
CA ILE A 4 3.68 -1.00 8.54
C ILE A 4 3.66 -1.22 7.02
N GLY A 5 2.57 -1.79 6.52
CA GLY A 5 2.18 -1.80 5.12
C GLY A 5 0.89 -0.99 4.96
N VAL A 6 0.82 -0.12 3.98
CA VAL A 6 -0.41 0.61 3.64
C VAL A 6 -0.78 0.31 2.21
N ILE A 7 -2.06 0.06 1.95
CA ILE A 7 -2.59 -0.05 0.58
C ILE A 7 -3.58 1.10 0.40
N ALA A 8 -3.30 1.96 -0.57
CA ALA A 8 -4.15 3.09 -0.96
C ALA A 8 -4.69 2.87 -2.38
N ASP A 9 -5.86 3.44 -2.66
CA ASP A 9 -6.63 3.28 -3.90
C ASP A 9 -6.30 4.32 -4.99
N ASP A 10 -5.50 5.33 -4.64
CA ASP A 10 -4.99 6.33 -5.55
C ASP A 10 -3.54 6.73 -5.22
N PHE A 11 -2.94 7.52 -6.10
CA PHE A 11 -1.57 8.00 -5.94
C PHE A 11 -1.45 9.12 -4.91
N THR A 12 -2.50 9.93 -4.78
CA THR A 12 -2.47 11.13 -3.93
C THR A 12 -2.53 10.74 -2.46
N GLY A 13 -3.54 9.94 -2.05
CA GLY A 13 -3.67 9.44 -0.69
C GLY A 13 -2.51 8.52 -0.28
N ALA A 14 -1.93 7.78 -1.22
CA ALA A 14 -0.67 7.03 -0.98
C ALA A 14 0.51 7.96 -0.66
N THR A 15 0.62 9.08 -1.38
CA THR A 15 1.73 10.02 -1.18
C THR A 15 1.56 10.80 0.12
N ASP A 16 0.33 11.18 0.46
CA ASP A 16 0.01 11.90 1.70
C ASP A 16 0.35 11.06 2.94
N ILE A 17 -0.06 9.79 2.98
CA ILE A 17 0.28 8.90 4.11
C ILE A 17 1.78 8.57 4.14
N ALA A 18 2.43 8.41 2.99
CA ALA A 18 3.87 8.20 2.93
C ALA A 18 4.63 9.41 3.50
N SER A 19 4.22 10.64 3.14
CA SER A 19 4.78 11.88 3.69
C SER A 19 4.59 11.94 5.20
N PHE A 20 3.38 11.66 5.68
CA PHE A 20 3.07 11.64 7.11
C PHE A 20 3.96 10.66 7.89
N LEU A 21 4.20 9.47 7.36
CA LEU A 21 5.08 8.48 7.98
C LEU A 21 6.54 8.95 8.03
N VAL A 22 7.04 9.51 6.93
CA VAL A 22 8.41 10.05 6.85
C VAL A 22 8.60 11.24 7.80
N GLU A 23 7.64 12.15 7.86
CA GLU A 23 7.64 13.32 8.77
C GLU A 23 7.70 12.90 10.24
N ASN A 24 7.10 11.75 10.58
CA ASN A 24 7.16 11.15 11.92
C ASN A 24 8.39 10.25 12.13
N GLY A 25 9.38 10.32 11.25
CA GLY A 25 10.65 9.61 11.39
C GLY A 25 10.59 8.13 11.01
N MET A 26 9.61 7.71 10.21
CA MET A 26 9.49 6.35 9.70
C MET A 26 9.94 6.29 8.23
N PRO A 27 11.14 5.72 7.94
CA PRO A 27 11.61 5.55 6.57
C PRO A 27 10.59 4.74 5.76
N THR A 28 10.01 5.37 4.74
CA THR A 28 8.88 4.83 4.00
C THR A 28 9.19 4.75 2.52
N VAL A 29 8.83 3.63 1.90
CA VAL A 29 8.91 3.45 0.44
C VAL A 29 7.50 3.39 -0.12
N GLN A 30 7.20 4.28 -1.07
CA GLN A 30 5.98 4.19 -1.87
C GLN A 30 6.25 3.36 -3.13
N ILE A 31 5.41 2.35 -3.35
CA ILE A 31 5.39 1.53 -4.55
C ILE A 31 4.13 1.88 -5.33
N ASN A 32 4.30 2.15 -6.60
CA ASN A 32 3.18 2.43 -7.49
C ASN A 32 2.82 1.17 -8.26
N ASP A 33 1.53 0.87 -8.29
CA ASP A 33 0.99 -0.39 -8.80
C ASP A 33 1.45 -1.61 -7.96
N VAL A 34 1.11 -2.80 -8.44
CA VAL A 34 1.40 -4.06 -7.78
C VAL A 34 2.91 -4.35 -7.76
N PRO A 35 3.55 -4.54 -6.59
CA PRO A 35 4.96 -4.92 -6.49
C PRO A 35 5.22 -6.27 -7.20
N THR A 36 6.32 -6.33 -7.93
CA THR A 36 6.76 -7.51 -8.71
C THR A 36 8.09 -8.10 -8.22
N GLY A 37 8.63 -7.58 -7.12
CA GLY A 37 9.91 -7.98 -6.55
C GLY A 37 9.87 -8.11 -5.03
N THR A 38 11.02 -8.36 -4.44
CA THR A 38 11.17 -8.49 -2.99
C THR A 38 10.92 -7.16 -2.26
N GLN A 39 10.59 -7.26 -0.98
CA GLN A 39 10.42 -6.11 -0.11
C GLN A 39 11.61 -5.13 -0.19
N PRO A 40 11.36 -3.81 -0.26
CA PRO A 40 12.41 -2.80 -0.21
C PRO A 40 13.21 -2.85 1.10
N GLU A 41 14.54 -2.76 0.99
CA GLU A 41 15.45 -2.69 2.13
C GLU A 41 15.52 -1.26 2.70
N GLY A 42 15.94 -1.14 3.97
CA GLY A 42 16.17 0.16 4.61
C GLY A 42 14.90 0.96 4.94
N CYS A 43 13.71 0.36 4.80
CA CYS A 43 12.45 0.99 5.17
C CYS A 43 11.76 0.28 6.35
N ASP A 44 11.03 1.07 7.12
CA ASP A 44 10.16 0.61 8.21
C ASP A 44 8.69 0.58 7.79
N ALA A 45 8.32 1.30 6.71
CA ALA A 45 7.00 1.23 6.12
C ALA A 45 7.01 1.13 4.58
N VAL A 46 5.99 0.46 4.03
CA VAL A 46 5.73 0.42 2.59
C VAL A 46 4.30 0.88 2.33
N VAL A 47 4.14 1.79 1.38
CA VAL A 47 2.83 2.28 0.92
C VAL A 47 2.64 1.87 -0.53
N ILE A 48 1.54 1.20 -0.85
CA ILE A 48 1.25 0.72 -2.21
C ILE A 48 0.07 1.52 -2.75
N SER A 49 0.29 2.23 -3.87
CA SER A 49 -0.76 2.94 -4.58
C SER A 49 -1.33 2.06 -5.70
N LEU A 50 -2.60 1.68 -5.61
CA LEU A 50 -3.27 0.87 -6.62
C LEU A 50 -4.30 1.73 -7.35
N LYS A 51 -4.08 2.08 -8.62
CA LYS A 51 -5.06 2.87 -9.37
C LYS A 51 -6.36 2.07 -9.60
N THR A 52 -7.33 2.26 -8.72
CA THR A 52 -8.66 1.69 -8.91
C THR A 52 -9.45 2.67 -9.78
N ARG A 53 -9.72 2.31 -11.04
CA ARG A 53 -10.77 3.00 -11.79
C ARG A 53 -12.10 2.49 -11.26
N LEU A 54 -12.68 3.17 -10.28
CA LEU A 54 -14.05 2.96 -9.87
C LEU A 54 -14.97 3.39 -11.03
N MET A 55 -15.46 2.43 -11.81
CA MET A 55 -16.64 2.65 -12.65
C MET A 55 -17.87 2.65 -11.74
N PRO A 56 -18.84 3.58 -11.90
CA PRO A 56 -20.06 3.56 -11.10
C PRO A 56 -20.79 2.23 -11.34
N GLY A 57 -20.86 1.37 -10.30
CA GLY A 57 -21.49 0.04 -10.37
C GLY A 57 -20.52 -1.15 -10.41
N ALA A 58 -19.20 -0.93 -10.54
CA ALA A 58 -18.20 -1.99 -10.43
C ALA A 58 -17.73 -2.13 -8.97
N ARG A 59 -18.48 -2.88 -8.15
CA ARG A 59 -17.97 -3.39 -6.88
C ARG A 59 -17.04 -4.58 -7.18
N GLY A 60 -15.74 -4.41 -6.92
CA GLY A 60 -14.70 -5.44 -7.12
C GLY A 60 -14.32 -5.52 -8.60
N ASP A 61 -13.06 -5.45 -9.00
CA ASP A 61 -12.26 -6.67 -9.10
C ASP A 61 -10.75 -6.43 -8.90
N LYS A 62 -10.35 -5.25 -8.42
CA LYS A 62 -8.94 -4.98 -8.03
C LYS A 62 -8.68 -5.02 -6.53
N THR A 63 -9.72 -5.21 -5.73
CA THR A 63 -9.63 -5.53 -4.30
C THR A 63 -9.04 -6.93 -4.04
N ILE A 64 -8.76 -7.72 -5.10
CA ILE A 64 -8.21 -9.08 -5.00
C ILE A 64 -6.72 -9.08 -4.61
N ALA A 65 -6.04 -7.93 -4.70
CA ALA A 65 -4.84 -7.72 -3.90
C ALA A 65 -5.19 -7.11 -2.53
N GLY A 66 -6.13 -7.73 -1.81
CA GLY A 66 -6.23 -7.51 -0.37
C GLY A 66 -4.89 -7.82 0.30
N GLY A 67 -4.72 -7.43 1.57
CA GLY A 67 -3.45 -7.63 2.30
C GLY A 67 -2.82 -9.02 2.13
N ALA A 68 -3.62 -10.07 1.87
CA ALA A 68 -3.16 -11.41 1.52
C ALA A 68 -2.41 -11.53 0.17
N GLY A 69 -2.89 -10.90 -0.91
CA GLY A 69 -2.19 -10.92 -2.20
C GLY A 69 -0.93 -10.05 -2.20
N MET A 70 -0.90 -9.00 -1.38
CA MET A 70 0.32 -8.21 -1.15
C MET A 70 1.32 -8.92 -0.24
N ALA A 71 0.84 -9.65 0.76
CA ALA A 71 1.67 -10.49 1.60
C ALA A 71 2.46 -11.53 0.79
N GLU A 72 1.80 -12.21 -0.14
CA GLU A 72 2.46 -13.20 -1.02
C GLU A 72 3.52 -12.57 -1.91
N LYS A 73 3.23 -11.39 -2.49
CA LYS A 73 4.15 -10.71 -3.42
C LYS A 73 5.34 -10.05 -2.74
N THR A 74 5.14 -9.55 -1.53
CA THR A 74 6.19 -8.86 -0.77
C THR A 74 6.91 -9.78 0.22
N GLY A 75 6.38 -10.97 0.50
CA GLY A 75 6.89 -11.88 1.52
C GLY A 75 6.57 -11.46 2.95
N LEU A 76 5.70 -10.46 3.13
CA LEU A 76 5.35 -9.89 4.42
C LEU A 76 4.05 -10.49 4.97
N PRO A 77 3.86 -10.57 6.29
CA PRO A 77 2.58 -11.00 6.84
C PRO A 77 1.46 -9.99 6.53
N ALA A 78 0.30 -10.51 6.13
CA ALA A 78 -0.88 -9.70 5.79
C ALA A 78 -1.33 -8.77 6.93
N SER A 79 -1.00 -9.10 8.18
CA SER A 79 -1.29 -8.30 9.37
C SER A 79 -0.59 -6.94 9.39
N LEU A 80 0.45 -6.75 8.59
CA LEU A 80 1.12 -5.45 8.48
C LEU A 80 0.39 -4.52 7.51
N PHE A 81 -0.45 -5.04 6.61
CA PHE A 81 -1.14 -4.25 5.59
C PHE A 81 -2.46 -3.71 6.10
N GLN A 82 -2.49 -2.42 6.44
CA GLN A 82 -3.72 -1.69 6.67
C GLN A 82 -4.24 -1.15 5.34
N ILE A 83 -5.46 -1.55 4.96
CA ILE A 83 -6.13 -1.01 3.79
C ILE A 83 -6.71 0.35 4.18
N LEU A 84 -6.34 1.38 3.41
CA LEU A 84 -6.94 2.69 3.49
C LEU A 84 -7.83 2.89 2.26
N LEU A 85 -9.12 3.10 2.49
CA LEU A 85 -10.10 3.44 1.46
C LEU A 85 -10.58 4.86 1.76
N ASP A 86 -10.49 5.74 0.76
CA ASP A 86 -10.91 7.15 0.80
C ASP A 86 -10.13 8.06 1.77
N PHE A 87 -9.30 8.94 1.21
CA PHE A 87 -8.86 10.22 1.83
C PHE A 87 -9.67 11.41 1.28
N ARG A 88 -10.97 11.22 1.01
CA ARG A 88 -11.90 12.30 0.68
C ARG A 88 -12.80 12.68 1.84
#